data_AF-A0A8C2PMN9-F1
#
_entry.id   AF-A0A8C2PMN9-F1
#
_cell.length_a   1.000
_cell.length_b   1.000
_cell.length_c   1.000
_cell.angle_alpha   90.00
_cell.angle_beta   90.00
_cell.angle_gamma   90.00
#
_symmetry.space_group_name_H-M   'P 1'
#
loop_
_entity.id
_entity.type
_entity.pdbx_description
1 polymer ?
#
loop_
_entity_poly.entity_id
_entity_poly.type
_entity_poly.pdbx_seq_one_letter_code
_entity_poly.pdbx_strand_id
1 'polypeptide(L)'
;LPPRPAEAGAEGASAEKPGAEREMEAGRLRPVLRSVNTREPSQVIFCNRSPRVVLPVWLNFDGEPQPYPTLPPGTGRRIHSYRGHLWLFRDAGTSDGLLVNQTELFVPSLNVDGQPIFANITLPVYTLKERCLQVVRSLVKPEDYRRLDIARSLYEDLEDHPNVRKDLVRLTQEHIENQRMAGETEDV
;
A
#
# COMPACT_ATOMS: atom_id res chain seq x y z
N LEU A 1 10.79 -40.21 61.66
CA LEU A 1 9.38 -40.66 61.72
C LEU A 1 8.45 -39.45 61.52
N PRO A 2 7.21 -39.65 61.03
CA PRO A 2 6.45 -38.86 60.03
C PRO A 2 5.72 -37.62 60.66
N PRO A 3 4.81 -36.83 60.01
CA PRO A 3 4.03 -37.10 58.79
C PRO A 3 3.73 -35.93 57.81
N ARG A 4 3.20 -36.31 56.63
CA ARG A 4 2.19 -35.57 55.82
C ARG A 4 0.81 -36.21 56.09
N PRO A 5 -0.37 -35.65 55.71
CA PRO A 5 -0.71 -34.36 55.08
C PRO A 5 -1.93 -33.63 55.73
N ALA A 6 -2.32 -32.45 55.23
CA ALA A 6 -3.72 -31.98 55.15
C ALA A 6 -3.83 -30.71 54.28
N GLU A 7 -4.95 -30.58 53.57
CA GLU A 7 -5.26 -29.63 52.49
C GLU A 7 -5.76 -28.25 52.95
N ALA A 8 -5.93 -27.38 51.93
CA ALA A 8 -6.93 -26.31 51.76
C ALA A 8 -6.51 -24.87 52.05
N GLY A 9 -6.70 -24.02 51.02
CA GLY A 9 -6.63 -22.56 51.12
C GLY A 9 -6.26 -21.89 49.79
N ALA A 10 -7.24 -21.67 48.92
CA ALA A 10 -7.12 -20.88 47.70
C ALA A 10 -7.23 -19.38 48.00
N GLU A 11 -6.49 -18.54 47.25
CA GLU A 11 -6.71 -17.11 46.91
C GLU A 11 -5.33 -16.48 46.58
N GLY A 12 -5.09 -15.69 45.53
CA GLY A 12 -5.81 -15.36 44.32
C GLY A 12 -4.75 -14.75 43.38
N ALA A 13 -4.47 -15.40 42.25
CA ALA A 13 -3.57 -14.87 41.24
C ALA A 13 -4.40 -14.00 40.28
N SER A 14 -4.18 -12.69 40.34
CA SER A 14 -4.78 -11.70 39.43
C SER A 14 -4.39 -12.02 37.99
N ALA A 15 -5.32 -12.60 37.23
CA ALA A 15 -5.23 -12.69 35.80
C ALA A 15 -5.59 -11.32 35.21
N GLU A 16 -4.59 -10.61 34.67
CA GLU A 16 -4.83 -9.46 33.80
C GLU A 16 -5.67 -9.92 32.60
N LYS A 17 -6.86 -9.33 32.44
CA LYS A 17 -7.74 -9.58 31.30
C LYS A 17 -7.17 -8.88 30.06
N PRO A 18 -6.84 -9.59 28.96
CA PRO A 18 -6.43 -8.98 27.70
C PRO A 18 -7.64 -8.54 26.85
N GLY A 19 -8.61 -7.88 27.48
CA GLY A 19 -9.91 -7.54 26.88
C GLY A 19 -10.12 -6.05 26.62
N ALA A 20 -9.37 -5.16 27.28
CA ALA A 20 -9.67 -3.73 27.28
C ALA A 20 -9.20 -2.99 26.02
N GLU A 21 -8.23 -3.52 25.27
CA GLU A 21 -7.73 -2.86 24.06
C GLU A 21 -8.64 -3.10 22.83
N ARG A 22 -9.51 -4.11 22.85
CA ARG A 22 -10.37 -4.46 21.71
C ARG A 22 -11.63 -3.62 21.58
N GLU A 23 -12.02 -2.86 22.62
CA GLU A 23 -13.31 -2.16 22.67
C GLU A 23 -13.23 -0.65 22.37
N MET A 24 -12.03 -0.07 22.21
CA MET A 24 -11.87 1.37 21.93
C MET A 24 -11.78 1.74 20.44
N GLU A 25 -12.11 0.82 19.52
CA GLU A 25 -11.99 1.04 18.07
C GLU A 25 -13.36 1.09 17.34
N ALA A 26 -14.46 1.21 18.08
CA ALA A 26 -15.82 1.17 17.52
C ALA A 26 -16.33 2.53 16.99
N GLY A 27 -15.44 3.41 16.50
CA GLY A 27 -15.81 4.76 16.04
C GLY A 27 -15.04 5.32 14.84
N ARG A 28 -13.98 4.65 14.37
CA ARG A 28 -13.32 5.04 13.12
C ARG A 28 -13.95 4.28 11.96
N LEU A 29 -14.50 5.03 11.00
CA LEU A 29 -14.90 4.46 9.71
C LEU A 29 -13.67 3.76 9.12
N ARG A 30 -13.80 2.45 8.86
CA ARG A 30 -12.71 1.66 8.31
C ARG A 30 -12.36 2.18 6.91
N PRO A 31 -11.07 2.45 6.60
CA PRO A 31 -10.68 2.95 5.28
C PRO A 31 -11.10 2.00 4.17
N VAL A 32 -11.59 2.54 3.06
CA VAL A 32 -12.06 1.75 1.90
C VAL A 32 -10.90 0.91 1.35
N LEU A 33 -9.76 1.54 1.09
CA LEU A 33 -8.54 0.87 0.63
C LEU A 33 -7.70 0.41 1.81
N ARG A 34 -7.71 -0.89 2.08
CA ARG A 34 -6.90 -1.54 3.12
C ARG A 34 -6.73 -3.01 2.81
N SER A 35 -5.74 -3.66 3.44
CA SER A 35 -5.62 -5.10 3.37
C SER A 35 -6.69 -5.81 4.19
N VAL A 36 -7.11 -7.00 3.74
CA VAL A 36 -7.96 -7.91 4.52
C VAL A 36 -7.08 -8.96 5.19
N ASN A 37 -7.27 -9.15 6.50
CA ASN A 37 -6.55 -10.19 7.25
C ASN A 37 -7.22 -11.57 7.09
N THR A 38 -7.08 -12.15 5.89
CA THR A 38 -7.63 -13.48 5.57
C THR A 38 -6.88 -14.62 6.24
N ARG A 39 -5.60 -14.41 6.57
CA ARG A 39 -4.64 -15.45 7.03
C ARG A 39 -4.41 -16.58 6.03
N GLU A 40 -4.77 -16.37 4.77
CA GLU A 40 -4.56 -17.32 3.68
C GLU A 40 -3.28 -16.92 2.92
N PRO A 41 -2.18 -17.69 3.06
CA PRO A 41 -0.92 -17.34 2.42
C PRO A 41 -1.05 -17.30 0.91
N SER A 42 -0.34 -16.36 0.29
CA SER A 42 -0.24 -16.23 -1.15
C SER A 42 1.20 -15.93 -1.54
N GLN A 43 1.81 -16.84 -2.30
CA GLN A 43 3.16 -16.67 -2.81
C GLN A 43 3.13 -15.72 -4.01
N VAL A 44 3.87 -14.62 -3.89
CA VAL A 44 3.96 -13.60 -4.94
C VAL A 44 5.41 -13.43 -5.39
N ILE A 45 5.62 -13.15 -6.67
CA ILE A 45 6.90 -12.69 -7.20
C ILE A 45 6.71 -11.28 -7.73
N PHE A 46 7.32 -10.31 -7.07
CA PHE A 46 7.44 -8.95 -7.59
C PHE A 46 8.51 -8.95 -8.67
N CYS A 47 8.17 -8.52 -9.88
CA CYS A 47 9.07 -8.43 -11.02
C CYS A 47 9.19 -6.97 -11.44
N ASN A 48 10.31 -6.33 -11.13
CA ASN A 48 10.59 -4.98 -11.59
C ASN A 48 11.01 -5.00 -13.06
N ARG A 49 10.06 -4.72 -13.97
CA ARG A 49 10.28 -4.57 -15.41
C ARG A 49 10.39 -3.10 -15.82
N SER A 50 10.63 -2.21 -14.85
CA SER A 50 10.83 -0.78 -15.08
C SER A 50 12.31 -0.41 -14.96
N PRO A 51 12.72 0.76 -15.49
CA PRO A 51 14.07 1.28 -15.29
C PRO A 51 14.25 1.97 -13.92
N ARG A 52 13.23 2.00 -13.06
CA ARG A 52 13.26 2.69 -11.75
C ARG A 52 13.67 1.73 -10.64
N VAL A 53 14.27 2.26 -9.58
CA VAL A 53 14.36 1.54 -8.30
C VAL A 53 12.97 1.57 -7.67
N VAL A 54 12.35 0.41 -7.50
CA VAL A 54 10.97 0.32 -7.01
C VAL A 54 10.94 0.22 -5.50
N LEU A 55 10.08 1.00 -4.87
CA LEU A 55 9.63 0.86 -3.48
C LEU A 55 8.25 0.20 -3.47
N PRO A 56 8.13 -1.09 -3.10
CA PRO A 56 6.84 -1.70 -2.82
C PRO A 56 6.25 -1.10 -1.55
N VAL A 57 4.94 -0.83 -1.57
CA VAL A 57 4.20 -0.28 -0.43
C VAL A 57 2.99 -1.16 -0.17
N TRP A 58 2.93 -1.74 1.02
CA TRP A 58 1.79 -2.51 1.49
C TRP A 58 0.83 -1.58 2.24
N LEU A 59 -0.46 -1.62 1.95
CA LEU A 59 -1.44 -0.97 2.83
C LEU A 59 -1.77 -1.94 3.95
N ASN A 60 -1.50 -1.58 5.20
CA ASN A 60 -1.83 -2.43 6.34
C ASN A 60 -3.35 -2.60 6.52
N PHE A 61 -3.75 -3.25 7.61
CA PHE A 61 -5.17 -3.48 7.91
C PHE A 61 -5.96 -2.20 8.22
N ASP A 62 -5.26 -1.10 8.48
CA ASP A 62 -5.82 0.23 8.74
C ASP A 62 -5.65 1.16 7.52
N GLY A 63 -5.24 0.64 6.37
CA GLY A 63 -5.06 1.41 5.14
C GLY A 63 -3.81 2.30 5.14
N GLU A 64 -2.94 2.19 6.14
CA GLU A 64 -1.72 2.97 6.22
C GLU A 64 -0.61 2.36 5.35
N PRO A 65 0.13 3.18 4.57
CA PRO A 65 1.18 2.70 3.69
C PRO A 65 2.43 2.30 4.47
N GLN A 66 2.86 1.05 4.30
CA GLN A 66 4.03 0.44 4.91
C GLN A 66 5.09 0.14 3.83
N PRO A 67 6.26 0.79 3.85
CA PRO A 67 7.31 0.56 2.87
C PRO A 67 7.97 -0.81 3.07
N TYR A 68 8.28 -1.49 1.96
CA TYR A 68 9.06 -2.73 1.92
C TYR A 68 10.43 -2.49 1.27
N PRO A 69 11.40 -3.43 1.42
CA PRO A 69 12.72 -3.23 0.85
C PRO A 69 12.67 -3.07 -0.66
N THR A 70 13.49 -2.16 -1.19
CA THR A 70 13.45 -1.77 -2.61
C THR A 70 13.86 -2.89 -3.55
N LEU A 71 13.48 -2.76 -4.82
CA LEU A 71 13.81 -3.66 -5.93
C LEU A 71 14.57 -2.88 -7.01
N PRO A 72 15.84 -3.24 -7.29
CA PRO A 72 16.58 -2.64 -8.40
C PRO A 72 15.91 -2.92 -9.77
N PRO A 73 16.20 -2.11 -10.81
CA PRO A 73 15.72 -2.33 -12.17
C PRO A 73 16.03 -3.74 -12.68
N GLY A 74 15.07 -4.37 -13.37
CA GLY A 74 15.23 -5.68 -13.98
C GLY A 74 15.29 -6.86 -13.00
N THR A 75 15.10 -6.63 -11.70
CA THR A 75 15.17 -7.69 -10.67
C THR A 75 13.79 -8.22 -10.27
N GLY A 76 13.77 -9.40 -9.66
CA GLY A 76 12.57 -9.95 -9.05
C GLY A 76 12.81 -10.42 -7.61
N ARG A 77 11.76 -10.42 -6.78
CA ARG A 77 11.81 -10.91 -5.40
C ARG A 77 10.56 -11.70 -5.06
N ARG A 78 10.76 -12.86 -4.42
CA ARG A 78 9.68 -13.65 -3.80
C ARG A 78 9.21 -12.97 -2.52
N ILE A 79 7.90 -12.82 -2.38
CA ILE A 79 7.23 -12.19 -1.24
C ILE A 79 6.19 -13.18 -0.72
N HIS A 80 6.20 -13.42 0.59
CA HIS A 80 5.15 -14.12 1.29
C HIS A 80 4.08 -13.09 1.66
N SER A 81 3.03 -12.99 0.86
CA SER A 81 1.88 -12.12 1.12
C SER A 81 0.68 -12.99 1.54
N TYR A 82 -0.49 -12.38 1.70
CA TYR A 82 -1.75 -13.07 1.96
C TYR A 82 -2.81 -12.63 0.96
N ARG A 83 -3.83 -13.48 0.77
CA ARG A 83 -4.99 -13.16 -0.06
C ARG A 83 -5.67 -11.88 0.44
N GLY A 84 -5.98 -10.97 -0.46
CA GLY A 84 -6.65 -9.72 -0.10
C GLY A 84 -5.75 -8.65 0.52
N HIS A 85 -4.42 -8.87 0.56
CA HIS A 85 -3.48 -7.79 0.85
C HIS A 85 -3.41 -6.80 -0.31
N LEU A 86 -3.25 -5.52 -0.01
CA LEU A 86 -3.27 -4.46 -1.01
C LEU A 86 -1.87 -3.84 -1.16
N TRP A 87 -1.38 -3.79 -2.38
CA TRP A 87 -0.04 -3.30 -2.71
C TRP A 87 -0.09 -2.23 -3.79
N LEU A 88 0.83 -1.27 -3.70
CA LEU A 88 1.14 -0.29 -4.73
C LEU A 88 2.65 -0.12 -4.84
N PHE A 89 3.13 0.41 -5.97
CA PHE A 89 4.55 0.45 -6.28
C PHE A 89 4.95 1.86 -6.70
N ARG A 90 6.06 2.35 -6.16
CA ARG A 90 6.57 3.70 -6.39
C ARG A 90 8.01 3.68 -6.85
N ASP A 91 8.43 4.74 -7.52
CA ASP A 91 9.84 5.08 -7.58
C ASP A 91 10.34 5.41 -6.16
N ALA A 92 11.42 4.76 -5.73
CA ALA A 92 11.94 4.90 -4.38
C ALA A 92 12.53 6.30 -4.08
N GLY A 93 12.99 7.03 -5.10
CA GLY A 93 13.59 8.35 -4.96
C GLY A 93 12.58 9.49 -5.15
N THR A 94 11.63 9.35 -6.07
CA THR A 94 10.70 10.44 -6.44
C THR A 94 9.27 10.23 -5.99
N SER A 95 8.92 9.04 -5.50
CA SER A 95 7.53 8.64 -5.24
C SER A 95 6.62 8.62 -6.48
N ASP A 96 7.17 8.69 -7.69
CA ASP A 96 6.41 8.56 -8.94
C ASP A 96 5.61 7.24 -8.93
N GLY A 97 4.35 7.28 -9.33
CA GLY A 97 3.48 6.11 -9.41
C GLY A 97 3.93 5.13 -10.48
N LEU A 98 4.03 3.84 -10.15
CA LEU A 98 4.29 2.76 -11.11
C LEU A 98 3.07 1.85 -11.21
N LEU A 99 2.92 1.20 -12.36
CA LEU A 99 1.86 0.22 -12.56
C LEU A 99 2.34 -1.17 -12.18
N VAL A 100 1.41 -1.99 -11.76
CA VAL A 100 1.59 -3.42 -11.50
C VAL A 100 0.52 -4.18 -12.27
N ASN A 101 0.92 -5.07 -13.16
CA ASN A 101 -0.01 -5.78 -14.06
C ASN A 101 -0.99 -4.82 -14.79
N GLN A 102 -0.48 -3.65 -15.19
CA GLN A 102 -1.23 -2.57 -15.87
C GLN A 102 -2.28 -1.84 -15.00
N THR A 103 -2.28 -2.02 -13.68
CA THR A 103 -3.14 -1.32 -12.73
C THR A 103 -2.34 -0.61 -11.64
N GLU A 104 -2.94 0.31 -10.89
CA GLU A 104 -2.27 1.02 -9.79
C GLU A 104 -2.13 0.19 -8.51
N LEU A 105 -3.09 -0.72 -8.30
CA LEU A 105 -3.18 -1.58 -7.13
C LEU A 105 -2.99 -3.04 -7.53
N PHE A 106 -2.34 -3.81 -6.66
CA PHE A 106 -2.19 -5.26 -6.77
C PHE A 106 -2.76 -5.95 -5.55
N VAL A 107 -3.57 -6.98 -5.79
CA VAL A 107 -4.17 -7.82 -4.75
C VAL A 107 -3.80 -9.27 -5.03
N PRO A 108 -3.04 -9.94 -4.15
CA PRO A 108 -2.78 -11.36 -4.28
C PRO A 108 -4.09 -12.17 -4.15
N SER A 109 -4.28 -13.10 -5.07
CA SER A 109 -5.28 -14.17 -4.99
C SER A 109 -4.66 -15.46 -4.43
N LEU A 110 -5.40 -16.56 -4.42
CA LEU A 110 -4.84 -17.87 -4.07
C LEU A 110 -3.93 -18.38 -5.19
N ASN A 111 -2.86 -19.08 -4.82
CA ASN A 111 -2.01 -19.77 -5.78
C ASN A 111 -2.78 -20.92 -6.42
N VAL A 112 -2.86 -20.94 -7.76
CA VAL A 112 -3.44 -22.05 -8.53
C VAL A 112 -2.32 -23.03 -8.85
N ASP A 113 -2.52 -24.32 -8.56
CA ASP A 113 -1.55 -25.40 -8.80
C ASP A 113 -0.15 -25.15 -8.19
N GLY A 114 -0.10 -24.41 -7.08
CA GLY A 114 1.16 -24.04 -6.41
C GLY A 114 2.00 -23.01 -7.17
N GLN A 115 1.49 -22.43 -8.26
CA GLN A 115 2.20 -21.41 -9.02
C GLN A 115 2.14 -20.05 -8.29
N PRO A 116 3.28 -19.34 -8.20
CA PRO A 116 3.31 -18.00 -7.62
C PRO A 116 2.60 -16.99 -8.53
N ILE A 117 1.99 -15.99 -7.92
CA ILE A 117 1.37 -14.89 -8.65
C ILE A 117 2.46 -13.87 -9.01
N PHE A 118 2.50 -13.46 -10.27
CA PHE A 118 3.44 -12.44 -10.72
C PHE A 118 2.83 -11.04 -10.57
N ALA A 119 3.57 -10.14 -9.92
CA ALA A 119 3.29 -8.71 -9.90
C ALA A 119 4.31 -8.03 -10.81
N ASN A 120 3.96 -7.83 -12.08
CA ASN A 120 4.84 -7.23 -13.08
C ASN A 120 4.77 -5.71 -12.97
N ILE A 121 5.82 -5.11 -12.42
CA ILE A 121 5.89 -3.67 -12.18
C ILE A 121 6.47 -2.99 -13.42
N THR A 122 5.74 -2.03 -13.99
CA THR A 122 6.08 -1.36 -15.24
C THR A 122 5.98 0.16 -15.10
N LEU A 123 6.75 0.88 -15.92
CA LEU A 123 6.60 2.32 -16.06
C LEU A 123 5.25 2.60 -16.77
N PRO A 124 4.36 3.44 -16.23
CA PRO A 124 3.21 3.92 -16.99
C PRO A 124 3.66 4.79 -18.17
N VAL A 125 2.78 4.91 -19.15
CA VAL A 125 2.90 5.97 -20.15
C VAL A 125 2.45 7.28 -19.51
N TYR A 126 3.38 7.98 -18.85
CA TYR A 126 3.10 9.30 -18.29
C TYR A 126 2.68 10.27 -19.39
N THR A 127 1.83 11.23 -19.03
CA THR A 127 1.59 12.39 -19.90
C THR A 127 2.89 13.12 -20.14
N LEU A 128 3.01 13.80 -21.29
CA LEU A 128 4.20 14.61 -21.59
C LEU A 128 4.43 15.68 -20.50
N LYS A 129 3.35 16.29 -19.98
CA LYS A 129 3.41 17.24 -18.87
C LYS A 129 4.09 16.61 -17.65
N GLU A 130 3.58 15.49 -17.17
CA GLU A 130 4.12 14.81 -15.99
C GLU A 130 5.57 14.37 -16.20
N ARG A 131 5.89 13.85 -17.39
CA ARG A 131 7.25 13.44 -17.69
C ARG A 131 8.23 14.62 -17.68
N CYS A 132 7.83 15.79 -18.19
CA CYS A 132 8.62 17.00 -18.11
C CYS A 132 8.81 17.46 -16.66
N LEU A 133 7.76 17.44 -15.83
CA LEU A 133 7.86 17.77 -14.40
C LEU A 133 8.86 16.86 -13.68
N GLN A 134 8.80 15.54 -13.92
CA GLN A 134 9.77 14.59 -13.35
C GLN A 134 11.22 14.93 -13.72
N VAL A 135 11.47 15.29 -14.99
CA VAL A 135 12.81 15.68 -15.44
C VAL A 135 13.25 16.98 -14.78
N VAL A 136 12.40 18.01 -14.74
CA VAL A 136 12.74 19.30 -14.11
C VAL A 136 13.03 19.13 -12.62
N ARG A 137 12.20 18.37 -11.89
CA ARG A 137 12.41 18.05 -10.46
C ARG A 137 13.74 17.31 -10.20
N SER A 138 14.26 16.58 -11.19
CA SER A 138 15.55 15.88 -11.08
C SER A 138 16.77 16.78 -11.32
N LEU A 139 16.57 17.93 -11.98
CA LEU A 139 17.64 18.84 -12.41
C LEU A 139 17.69 20.12 -11.59
N VAL A 140 16.56 20.55 -11.04
CA VAL A 140 16.40 21.83 -10.34
C VAL A 140 16.04 21.54 -8.89
N LYS A 141 16.65 22.26 -7.95
CA LYS A 141 16.30 22.13 -6.54
C LYS A 141 14.95 22.81 -6.25
N PRO A 142 14.17 22.35 -5.27
CA PRO A 142 12.87 22.94 -4.96
C PRO A 142 12.91 24.43 -4.66
N GLU A 143 13.98 24.93 -4.03
CA GLU A 143 14.13 26.35 -3.70
C GLU A 143 14.26 27.25 -4.94
N ASP A 144 14.66 26.66 -6.08
CA ASP A 144 14.91 27.36 -7.34
C ASP A 144 13.74 27.25 -8.34
N TYR A 145 12.68 26.49 -8.06
CA TYR A 145 11.56 26.31 -8.99
C TYR A 145 10.94 27.63 -9.44
N ARG A 146 10.74 28.58 -8.52
CA ARG A 146 10.14 29.90 -8.81
C ARG A 146 11.08 30.87 -9.53
N ARG A 147 12.32 30.46 -9.81
CA ARG A 147 13.31 31.22 -10.58
C ARG A 147 13.36 30.80 -12.05
N LEU A 148 12.69 29.71 -12.41
CA LEU A 148 12.60 29.23 -13.79
C LEU A 148 11.76 30.19 -14.63
N ASP A 149 12.16 30.49 -15.87
CA ASP A 149 11.40 31.35 -16.77
C ASP A 149 10.28 30.55 -17.47
N ILE A 150 9.24 30.21 -16.70
CA ILE A 150 8.09 29.43 -17.15
C ILE A 150 6.77 30.06 -16.64
N ALA A 151 5.64 29.59 -17.17
CA ALA A 151 4.32 30.06 -16.73
C ALA A 151 4.11 29.83 -15.23
N ARG A 152 3.50 30.81 -14.55
CA ARG A 152 3.29 30.79 -13.09
C ARG A 152 2.58 29.53 -12.57
N SER A 153 1.61 29.02 -13.31
CA SER A 153 0.89 27.79 -12.95
C SER A 153 1.79 26.55 -12.91
N LEU A 154 2.88 26.53 -13.69
CA LEU A 154 3.81 25.40 -13.70
C LEU A 154 4.70 25.36 -12.44
N TYR A 155 4.82 26.45 -11.69
CA TYR A 155 5.51 26.42 -10.40
C TYR A 155 4.73 25.55 -9.40
N GLU A 156 3.41 25.74 -9.34
CA GLU A 156 2.52 24.95 -8.48
C GLU A 156 2.54 23.48 -8.90
N ASP A 157 2.54 23.21 -10.21
CA ASP A 157 2.70 21.85 -10.73
C ASP A 157 4.04 21.23 -10.32
N LEU A 158 5.16 21.98 -10.34
CA LEU A 158 6.47 21.46 -9.91
C LEU A 158 6.52 21.19 -8.40
N GLU A 159 5.97 22.11 -7.60
CA GLU A 159 5.87 22.03 -6.14
C GLU A 159 4.95 20.89 -5.67
N ASP A 160 3.97 20.48 -6.48
CA ASP A 160 3.09 19.35 -6.19
C ASP A 160 3.74 17.99 -6.50
N HIS A 161 4.65 17.56 -5.63
CA HIS A 161 5.35 16.28 -5.76
C HIS A 161 4.42 15.05 -5.62
N PRO A 162 4.71 13.94 -6.32
CA PRO A 162 3.98 12.68 -6.18
C PRO A 162 3.93 12.22 -4.72
N ASN A 163 2.76 11.78 -4.27
CA ASN A 163 2.55 11.40 -2.88
C ASN A 163 1.56 10.23 -2.75
N VAL A 164 1.98 9.17 -2.05
CA VAL A 164 1.16 7.97 -1.85
C VAL A 164 -0.18 8.30 -1.22
N ARG A 165 -0.24 9.19 -0.21
CA ARG A 165 -1.49 9.54 0.46
C ARG A 165 -2.46 10.26 -0.46
N LYS A 166 -1.97 11.18 -1.32
CA LYS A 166 -2.81 11.87 -2.31
C LYS A 166 -3.46 10.86 -3.28
N ASP A 167 -2.67 9.90 -3.76
CA ASP A 167 -3.19 8.86 -4.63
C ASP A 167 -4.16 7.92 -3.92
N LEU A 168 -3.94 7.57 -2.65
CA LEU A 168 -4.90 6.77 -1.90
C LEU A 168 -6.24 7.47 -1.74
N VAL A 169 -6.25 8.80 -1.54
CA VAL A 169 -7.48 9.60 -1.49
C VAL A 169 -8.18 9.55 -2.86
N ARG A 170 -7.46 9.80 -3.96
CA ARG A 170 -8.01 9.73 -5.32
C ARG A 170 -8.59 8.35 -5.62
N LEU A 171 -7.81 7.28 -5.42
CA LEU A 171 -8.23 5.89 -5.66
C LEU A 171 -9.42 5.49 -4.79
N THR A 172 -9.50 5.99 -3.55
CA THR A 172 -10.66 5.75 -2.69
C THR A 172 -11.92 6.39 -3.27
N GLN A 173 -11.82 7.63 -3.74
CA GLN A 173 -12.94 8.33 -4.37
C GLN A 173 -13.41 7.62 -5.64
N GLU A 174 -12.48 7.29 -6.54
CA GLU A 174 -12.76 6.53 -7.77
C GLU A 174 -13.45 5.18 -7.45
N HIS A 175 -13.01 4.48 -6.40
CA HIS A 175 -13.63 3.22 -5.98
C HIS A 175 -15.09 3.40 -5.52
N ILE A 176 -15.36 4.43 -4.71
CA ILE A 176 -16.71 4.73 -4.21
C ILE A 176 -17.63 5.10 -5.39
N GLU A 177 -17.15 5.93 -6.31
CA GLU A 177 -17.90 6.34 -7.50
C GLU A 177 -18.23 5.14 -8.39
N ASN A 178 -17.25 4.28 -8.66
CA ASN A 178 -17.46 3.06 -9.47
C ASN A 178 -18.46 2.09 -8.82
N GLN A 179 -18.47 1.96 -7.50
CA GLN A 179 -19.47 1.14 -6.79
C GLN A 179 -20.89 1.70 -6.91
N ARG A 180 -21.05 3.03 -6.84
CA ARG A 180 -22.36 3.68 -7.00
C ARG A 180 -22.91 3.47 -8.40
N MET A 181 -22.09 3.69 -9.42
CA MET A 181 -22.49 3.50 -10.82
C MET A 181 -22.84 2.05 -11.14
N ALA A 182 -22.14 1.07 -10.56
CA ALA A 182 -22.43 -0.36 -10.77
C ALA A 182 -23.77 -0.78 -10.17
N GLY A 183 -24.13 -0.25 -8.99
CA GLY A 183 -25.42 -0.52 -8.36
C GLY A 183 -26.61 0.06 -9.14
N GLU A 184 -26.43 1.22 -9.80
CA GLU A 184 -27.48 1.84 -10.62
C GLU A 184 -27.75 1.07 -11.93
N THR A 185 -26.79 0.29 -12.43
CA THR A 185 -26.97 -0.54 -13.64
C THR A 185 -27.60 -1.91 -13.40
N GLU A 186 -27.65 -2.40 -12.17
CA GLU A 186 -28.30 -3.68 -11.83
C GLU A 186 -29.80 -3.55 -11.54
N ASP A 187 -30.30 -2.30 -11.38
CA ASP A 187 -31.70 -1.97 -11.09
C ASP A 187 -32.54 -1.57 -12.34
N VAL A 188 -32.09 -1.90 -13.56
CA VAL A 188 -32.79 -1.60 -14.85
C VAL A 188 -33.17 -2.86 -15.62
#